data_AF-A0A9D6HZM3-F1
#
_entry.id   AF-A0A9D6HZM3-F1
#
_cell.length_a   1.000
_cell.length_b   1.000
_cell.length_c   1.000
_cell.angle_alpha   90.00
_cell.angle_beta   90.00
_cell.angle_gamma   90.00
#
_symmetry.space_group_name_H-M   'P 1'
#
loop_
_entity.id
_entity.type
_entity.pdbx_description
1 polymer ?
#
loop_
_entity_poly.entity_id
_entity_poly.type
_entity_poly.pdbx_seq_one_letter_code
_entity_poly.pdbx_strand_id
1 'polypeptide(L)'
;MLRLHGLLFWTALFLALYLATAICIQGAALRSRTHPTWKAAKIWAALIAITLVGHQVMPAVKLFGHTVPPIAFTGALDVGFPLWIMLRALMQTWPGRERWLVLGGTPVYLLLFMWTFVIRTPGHAYAGPLPPLTEQDQAVRDALERHVRVLSDSIGERNEGAYQALLRASAYLAGALAQAGYPVDTLAFRVGPHWYYNLEVTVPGTSAEESIVVGAHYDTAEGTPGADDNASGTAALLELARQFAGARPARTIRFVCFPNEEPPFFATEQMGSWVYAARAAARGDRIPAMISLESIGYYSTAPKSQRYPFPFNLFYPDRGDFIAFVGNLGSRGLMRDAIAAFRQAVPFPSQGAAAPAWIPGVSWSDHQSFWLHGYRAIMITDTAPFRNPNYHQPGDTADRLDFDRMARVVGGLAAVIQRLAGS
;
A
#
# COMPACT_ATOMS: atom_id res chain seq x y z
N MET A 1 -9.79 -3.91 -19.30
CA MET A 1 -8.81 -4.39 -20.30
C MET A 1 -7.32 -4.27 -19.88
N LEU A 2 -6.94 -3.63 -18.76
CA LEU A 2 -5.53 -3.52 -18.35
C LEU A 2 -4.93 -4.73 -17.56
N ARG A 3 -5.71 -5.77 -17.26
CA ARG A 3 -5.27 -6.89 -16.38
C ARG A 3 -4.44 -7.99 -17.08
N LEU A 4 -4.46 -8.06 -18.42
CA LEU A 4 -3.72 -9.09 -19.19
C LEU A 4 -2.20 -8.81 -19.24
N HIS A 5 -1.76 -7.56 -19.19
CA HIS A 5 -0.38 -7.19 -19.53
C HIS A 5 0.65 -7.63 -18.48
N GLY A 6 0.32 -7.63 -17.19
CA GLY A 6 1.27 -7.99 -16.13
C GLY A 6 1.60 -9.47 -16.12
N LEU A 7 0.59 -10.35 -16.09
CA LEU A 7 0.79 -11.79 -16.02
C LEU A 7 1.40 -12.35 -17.31
N LEU A 8 0.95 -11.90 -18.49
CA LEU A 8 1.55 -12.28 -19.77
C LEU A 8 3.01 -11.83 -19.86
N PHE A 9 3.33 -10.63 -19.36
CA PHE A 9 4.70 -10.15 -19.29
C PHE A 9 5.55 -11.06 -18.39
N TRP A 10 5.06 -11.45 -17.21
CA TRP A 10 5.78 -12.34 -16.29
C TRP A 10 5.99 -13.73 -16.87
N THR A 11 4.97 -14.31 -17.49
CA THR A 11 5.05 -15.64 -18.08
C THR A 11 5.94 -15.65 -19.33
N ALA A 12 5.88 -14.60 -20.15
CA ALA A 12 6.76 -14.44 -21.31
C ALA A 12 8.22 -14.18 -20.90
N LEU A 13 8.45 -13.35 -19.88
CA LEU A 13 9.79 -13.08 -19.34
C LEU A 13 10.40 -14.34 -18.73
N PHE A 14 9.61 -15.13 -18.00
CA PHE A 14 10.07 -16.41 -17.45
C PHE A 14 10.38 -17.42 -18.56
N LEU A 15 9.52 -17.55 -19.57
CA LEU A 15 9.79 -18.41 -20.72
C LEU A 15 11.04 -17.98 -21.47
N ALA A 16 11.26 -16.67 -21.64
CA ALA A 16 12.46 -16.12 -22.25
C ALA A 16 13.72 -16.41 -21.43
N LEU A 17 13.67 -16.25 -20.10
CA LEU A 17 14.77 -16.57 -19.19
C LEU A 17 15.06 -18.07 -19.15
N TYR A 18 14.04 -18.92 -19.12
CA TYR A 18 14.16 -20.38 -19.19
C TYR A 18 14.81 -20.81 -20.51
N LEU A 19 14.34 -20.27 -21.64
CA LEU A 19 14.91 -20.57 -22.96
C LEU A 19 16.34 -20.03 -23.09
N ALA A 20 16.62 -18.83 -22.61
CA ALA A 20 17.97 -18.26 -22.61
C ALA A 20 18.94 -19.10 -21.78
N THR A 21 18.51 -19.54 -20.58
CA THR A 21 19.29 -20.41 -19.70
C THR A 21 19.52 -21.79 -20.33
N ALA A 22 18.48 -22.37 -20.95
CA ALA A 22 18.59 -23.64 -21.68
C ALA A 22 19.53 -23.51 -22.90
N ILE A 23 19.48 -22.41 -23.66
CA ILE A 23 20.35 -22.14 -24.80
C ILE A 23 21.81 -21.98 -24.35
N CYS A 24 22.06 -21.24 -23.26
CA CYS A 24 23.40 -21.06 -22.70
C CYS A 24 24.01 -22.36 -22.18
N ILE A 25 23.22 -23.26 -21.59
CA ILE A 25 23.71 -24.52 -21.00
C ILE A 25 23.80 -25.64 -22.04
N GLN A 26 22.85 -25.74 -22.96
CA GLN A 26 22.72 -26.91 -23.85
C GLN A 26 23.08 -26.64 -25.32
N GLY A 27 23.37 -25.38 -25.68
CA GLY A 27 23.97 -24.98 -26.96
C GLY A 27 23.45 -25.76 -28.18
N ALA A 28 24.35 -26.50 -28.84
CA ALA A 28 24.08 -27.22 -30.10
C ALA A 28 22.96 -28.30 -30.00
N ALA A 29 22.68 -28.84 -28.81
CA ALA A 29 21.66 -29.89 -28.62
C ALA A 29 20.23 -29.39 -28.84
N LEU A 30 19.99 -28.08 -28.64
CA LEU A 30 18.69 -27.42 -28.87
C LEU A 30 18.35 -27.20 -30.36
N ARG A 31 19.31 -27.40 -31.28
CA ARG A 31 19.05 -27.34 -32.74
C ARG A 31 18.10 -28.43 -33.19
N SER A 32 18.01 -29.54 -32.44
CA SER A 32 17.03 -30.58 -32.69
C SER A 32 15.64 -30.16 -32.20
N ARG A 33 14.66 -30.12 -33.12
CA ARG A 33 13.25 -29.84 -32.80
C ARG A 33 12.59 -30.93 -31.94
N THR A 34 13.24 -32.08 -31.75
CA THR A 34 12.77 -33.19 -30.91
C THR A 34 13.32 -33.13 -29.48
N HIS A 35 14.15 -32.13 -29.14
CA HIS A 35 14.73 -32.00 -27.81
C HIS A 35 13.63 -31.81 -26.73
N PRO A 36 13.72 -32.47 -25.56
CA PRO A 36 12.69 -32.44 -24.51
C PRO A 36 12.29 -31.04 -24.02
N THR A 37 13.21 -30.07 -24.08
CA THR A 37 12.96 -28.64 -23.79
C THR A 37 11.88 -28.03 -24.67
N TRP A 38 11.77 -28.43 -25.95
CA TRP A 38 10.69 -27.97 -26.83
C TRP A 38 9.33 -28.54 -26.44
N LYS A 39 9.30 -29.74 -25.84
CA LYS A 39 8.08 -30.33 -25.27
C LYS A 39 7.63 -29.53 -24.04
N ALA A 40 8.56 -29.13 -23.18
CA ALA A 40 8.29 -28.23 -22.06
C ALA A 40 7.82 -26.84 -22.52
N ALA A 41 8.46 -26.25 -23.54
CA ALA A 41 8.05 -24.96 -24.10
C ALA A 41 6.64 -24.99 -24.73
N LYS A 42 6.26 -26.10 -25.40
CA LYS A 42 4.90 -26.30 -25.93
C LYS A 42 3.85 -26.46 -24.82
N ILE A 43 4.18 -27.19 -23.74
CA ILE A 43 3.33 -27.28 -22.55
C ILE A 43 3.12 -25.89 -21.94
N TRP A 44 4.17 -25.07 -21.87
CA TRP A 44 4.08 -23.68 -21.43
C TRP A 44 3.20 -22.81 -22.32
N ALA A 45 3.36 -22.87 -23.65
CA ALA A 45 2.51 -22.14 -24.59
C ALA A 45 1.03 -22.56 -24.47
N ALA A 46 0.75 -23.85 -24.26
CA ALA A 46 -0.59 -24.36 -24.01
C ALA A 46 -1.17 -23.89 -22.66
N LEU A 47 -0.38 -23.86 -21.59
CA LEU A 47 -0.80 -23.33 -20.29
C LEU A 47 -1.08 -21.82 -20.35
N ILE A 48 -0.26 -21.05 -21.09
CA ILE A 48 -0.52 -19.62 -21.36
C ILE A 48 -1.87 -19.47 -22.08
N ALA A 49 -2.12 -20.27 -23.11
CA ALA A 49 -3.40 -20.25 -23.84
C ALA A 49 -4.59 -20.65 -22.96
N ILE A 50 -4.45 -21.67 -22.11
CA ILE A 50 -5.49 -22.10 -21.16
C ILE A 50 -5.75 -21.01 -20.12
N THR A 51 -4.71 -20.34 -19.60
CA THR A 51 -4.84 -19.23 -18.64
C THR A 51 -5.52 -18.02 -19.29
N LEU A 52 -5.18 -17.72 -20.55
CA LEU A 52 -5.83 -16.68 -21.37
C LEU A 52 -7.32 -16.96 -21.59
N VAL A 53 -7.69 -18.21 -21.84
CA VAL A 53 -9.09 -18.63 -22.08
C VAL A 53 -9.87 -18.75 -20.76
N GLY A 54 -9.28 -19.31 -19.70
CA GLY A 54 -9.92 -19.47 -18.39
C GLY A 54 -10.32 -18.14 -17.74
N HIS A 55 -9.56 -17.08 -17.97
CA HIS A 55 -9.89 -15.72 -17.52
C HIS A 55 -11.09 -15.08 -18.24
N GLN A 56 -11.50 -15.58 -19.41
CA GLN A 56 -12.67 -15.06 -20.13
C GLN A 56 -13.99 -15.75 -19.75
N VAL A 57 -13.94 -16.88 -19.02
CA VAL A 57 -15.09 -17.80 -18.91
C VAL A 57 -15.56 -18.02 -17.46
N MET A 58 -14.83 -17.59 -16.43
CA MET A 58 -15.16 -17.92 -15.02
C MET A 58 -15.99 -16.82 -14.33
N PRO A 59 -17.30 -17.04 -14.05
CA PRO A 59 -18.08 -16.15 -13.17
C PRO A 59 -17.68 -16.32 -11.70
N ALA A 60 -18.09 -15.38 -10.84
CA ALA A 60 -17.92 -15.48 -9.39
C ALA A 60 -18.58 -16.76 -8.85
N VAL A 61 -17.87 -17.50 -7.99
CA VAL A 61 -18.34 -18.76 -7.42
C VAL A 61 -18.72 -18.55 -5.97
N LYS A 62 -19.87 -19.09 -5.56
CA LYS A 62 -20.26 -19.13 -4.15
C LYS A 62 -19.67 -20.37 -3.49
N LEU A 63 -18.82 -20.16 -2.49
CA LEU A 63 -18.28 -21.21 -1.63
C LEU A 63 -18.66 -20.89 -0.20
N PHE A 64 -19.28 -21.86 0.48
CA PHE A 64 -19.71 -21.73 1.89
C PHE A 64 -20.56 -20.48 2.17
N GLY A 65 -21.44 -20.11 1.23
CA GLY A 65 -22.34 -18.96 1.40
C GLY A 65 -21.72 -17.59 1.10
N HIS A 66 -20.41 -17.49 0.89
CA HIS A 66 -19.74 -16.24 0.51
C HIS A 66 -19.52 -16.18 -1.00
N THR A 67 -19.76 -15.00 -1.59
CA THR A 67 -19.41 -14.73 -2.98
C THR A 67 -17.90 -14.52 -3.05
N VAL A 68 -17.17 -15.52 -3.54
CA VAL A 68 -15.73 -15.41 -3.69
C VAL A 68 -15.45 -14.68 -5.01
N PRO A 69 -14.86 -13.48 -4.99
CA PRO A 69 -14.47 -12.81 -6.22
C PRO A 69 -13.46 -13.71 -6.96
N PRO A 70 -13.41 -13.69 -8.30
CA PRO A 70 -12.51 -14.53 -9.10
C PRO A 70 -11.02 -14.48 -8.68
N ILE A 71 -10.63 -13.47 -7.90
CA ILE A 71 -9.29 -13.17 -7.37
C ILE A 71 -8.78 -14.20 -6.34
N ALA A 72 -9.66 -14.84 -5.53
CA ALA A 72 -9.17 -15.78 -4.51
C ALA A 72 -8.93 -17.20 -5.06
N PHE A 73 -9.68 -17.59 -6.10
CA PHE A 73 -9.52 -18.88 -6.78
C PHE A 73 -8.32 -18.90 -7.75
N THR A 74 -7.90 -17.72 -8.20
CA THR A 74 -6.79 -17.50 -9.14
C THR A 74 -5.42 -17.71 -8.46
N GLY A 75 -5.20 -17.32 -7.20
CA GLY A 75 -3.90 -17.49 -6.55
C GLY A 75 -3.37 -18.95 -6.46
N ALA A 76 -4.25 -19.92 -6.22
CA ALA A 76 -3.87 -21.34 -6.13
C ALA A 76 -3.59 -21.98 -7.50
N LEU A 77 -4.33 -21.57 -8.54
CA LEU A 77 -4.19 -22.07 -9.91
C LEU A 77 -3.20 -21.26 -10.77
N ASP A 78 -2.88 -20.01 -10.41
CA ASP A 78 -1.99 -19.13 -11.19
C ASP A 78 -0.53 -19.19 -10.71
N VAL A 79 -0.27 -19.61 -9.47
CA VAL A 79 1.09 -19.76 -8.94
C VAL A 79 1.38 -21.20 -8.57
N GLY A 80 0.51 -21.84 -7.77
CA GLY A 80 0.77 -23.19 -7.24
C GLY A 80 0.84 -24.27 -8.32
N PHE A 81 -0.13 -24.30 -9.24
CA PHE A 81 -0.20 -25.32 -10.28
C PHE A 81 0.85 -25.14 -11.40
N PRO A 82 1.10 -23.92 -11.93
CA PRO A 82 2.21 -23.65 -12.84
C PRO A 82 3.56 -23.92 -12.20
N LEU A 83 3.76 -23.58 -10.92
CA LEU A 83 4.99 -23.87 -10.18
C LEU A 83 5.18 -25.38 -9.99
N TRP A 84 4.12 -26.13 -9.68
CA TRP A 84 4.18 -27.59 -9.56
C TRP A 84 4.49 -28.25 -10.91
N ILE A 85 3.82 -27.84 -12.00
CA ILE A 85 4.13 -28.32 -13.35
C ILE A 85 5.55 -27.92 -13.76
N MET A 86 6.00 -26.71 -13.41
CA MET A 86 7.36 -26.23 -13.68
C MET A 86 8.39 -27.08 -12.95
N LEU A 87 8.21 -27.30 -11.65
CA LEU A 87 9.08 -28.16 -10.84
C LEU A 87 9.06 -29.59 -11.40
N ARG A 88 7.91 -30.12 -11.81
CA ARG A 88 7.80 -31.45 -12.41
C ARG A 88 8.44 -31.54 -13.79
N ALA A 89 8.28 -30.52 -14.63
CA ALA A 89 8.91 -30.44 -15.94
C ALA A 89 10.42 -30.31 -15.79
N LEU A 90 10.91 -29.48 -14.87
CA LEU A 90 12.33 -29.37 -14.50
C LEU A 90 12.87 -30.72 -14.01
N MET A 91 12.14 -31.40 -13.12
CA MET A 91 12.49 -32.73 -12.63
C MET A 91 12.55 -33.78 -13.75
N GLN A 92 11.73 -33.66 -14.81
CA GLN A 92 11.69 -34.61 -15.92
C GLN A 92 12.66 -34.28 -17.07
N THR A 93 13.07 -33.03 -17.23
CA THR A 93 13.91 -32.58 -18.37
C THR A 93 15.42 -32.61 -18.08
N TRP A 94 15.83 -32.66 -16.81
CA TRP A 94 17.24 -32.59 -16.40
C TRP A 94 17.61 -33.77 -15.47
N PRO A 95 17.97 -34.95 -16.01
CA PRO A 95 18.29 -36.12 -15.19
C PRO A 95 19.69 -36.07 -14.53
N GLY A 96 20.57 -35.12 -14.91
CA GLY A 96 21.96 -35.01 -14.45
C GLY A 96 22.27 -33.92 -13.39
N ARG A 97 23.55 -33.68 -13.06
CA ARG A 97 24.00 -32.69 -12.05
C ARG A 97 23.49 -31.28 -12.30
N GLU A 98 23.24 -30.93 -13.54
CA GLU A 98 22.70 -29.64 -13.99
C GLU A 98 21.32 -29.33 -13.38
N ARG A 99 20.55 -30.36 -12.99
CA ARG A 99 19.29 -30.20 -12.25
C ARG A 99 19.44 -29.43 -10.95
N TRP A 100 20.57 -29.63 -10.26
CA TRP A 100 20.88 -28.96 -9.00
C TRP A 100 21.32 -27.52 -9.23
N LEU A 101 21.89 -27.21 -10.39
CA LEU A 101 22.19 -25.83 -10.78
C LEU A 101 20.90 -25.06 -11.06
N VAL A 102 19.92 -25.66 -11.74
CA VAL A 102 18.64 -24.98 -12.01
C VAL A 102 17.77 -24.88 -10.75
N LEU A 103 17.64 -25.97 -9.99
CA LEU A 103 16.88 -25.96 -8.74
C LEU A 103 17.55 -25.10 -7.65
N GLY A 104 18.88 -25.07 -7.59
CA GLY A 104 19.63 -24.18 -6.68
C GLY A 104 19.65 -22.73 -7.15
N GLY A 105 19.67 -22.48 -8.46
CA GLY A 105 19.67 -21.14 -9.04
C GLY A 105 18.30 -20.46 -9.00
N THR A 106 17.20 -21.22 -9.12
CA THR A 106 15.84 -20.65 -9.18
C THR A 106 15.51 -19.79 -7.96
N PRO A 107 15.73 -20.23 -6.70
CA PRO A 107 15.55 -19.38 -5.53
C PRO A 107 16.39 -18.09 -5.59
N VAL A 108 17.64 -18.18 -6.05
CA VAL A 108 18.52 -17.02 -6.20
C VAL A 108 17.95 -16.04 -7.23
N TYR A 109 17.48 -16.52 -8.37
CA TYR A 109 16.83 -15.68 -9.38
C TYR A 109 15.56 -15.01 -8.85
N LEU A 110 14.72 -15.74 -8.11
CA LEU A 110 13.51 -15.18 -7.50
C LEU A 110 13.83 -14.12 -6.44
N LEU A 111 14.86 -14.34 -5.62
CA LEU A 111 15.32 -13.36 -4.63
C LEU A 111 15.92 -12.11 -5.30
N LEU A 112 16.74 -12.27 -6.35
CA LEU A 112 17.28 -11.15 -7.13
C LEU A 112 16.19 -10.38 -7.86
N PHE A 113 15.20 -11.10 -8.41
CA PHE A 113 14.04 -10.51 -9.05
C PHE A 113 13.23 -9.69 -8.04
N MET A 114 12.89 -10.28 -6.89
CA MET A 114 12.15 -9.60 -5.84
C MET A 114 12.92 -8.39 -5.32
N TRP A 115 14.24 -8.52 -5.11
CA TRP A 115 15.09 -7.41 -4.75
C TRP A 115 14.99 -6.28 -5.78
N THR A 116 15.13 -6.59 -7.07
CA THR A 116 15.21 -5.58 -8.14
C THR A 116 13.87 -4.88 -8.40
N PHE A 117 12.76 -5.63 -8.41
CA PHE A 117 11.46 -5.13 -8.85
C PHE A 117 10.56 -4.73 -7.70
N VAL A 118 10.63 -5.41 -6.55
CA VAL A 118 9.74 -5.17 -5.41
C VAL A 118 10.41 -4.28 -4.36
N ILE A 119 11.64 -4.59 -3.97
CA ILE A 119 12.26 -4.01 -2.75
C ILE A 119 13.15 -2.80 -3.06
N ARG A 120 13.86 -2.81 -4.19
CA ARG A 120 14.86 -1.79 -4.49
C ARG A 120 14.20 -0.41 -4.59
N THR A 121 14.65 0.50 -3.72
CA THR A 121 14.24 1.91 -3.65
C THR A 121 15.43 2.83 -3.96
N PRO A 122 15.20 4.06 -4.44
CA PRO A 122 16.26 5.05 -4.68
C PRO A 122 16.82 5.65 -3.38
N GLY A 123 18.12 5.94 -3.37
CA GLY A 123 18.83 6.43 -2.18
C GLY A 123 19.01 5.35 -1.11
N HIS A 124 19.55 5.75 0.04
CA HIS A 124 19.75 4.87 1.19
C HIS A 124 18.81 5.29 2.33
N ALA A 125 18.29 4.30 3.07
CA ALA A 125 17.60 4.59 4.32
C ALA A 125 18.57 5.29 5.28
N TYR A 126 18.10 6.30 6.01
CA TYR A 126 18.92 6.94 7.02
C TYR A 126 19.32 5.91 8.10
N ALA A 127 20.57 5.98 8.51
CA ALA A 127 21.12 5.15 9.58
C ALA A 127 21.88 6.06 10.56
N GLY A 128 21.62 5.89 11.85
CA GLY A 128 22.22 6.69 12.91
C GLY A 128 21.18 7.30 13.86
N PRO A 129 21.65 8.04 14.89
CA PRO A 129 20.76 8.73 15.80
C PRO A 129 20.01 9.85 15.07
N LEU A 130 18.70 9.93 15.26
CA LEU A 130 17.91 11.04 14.74
C LEU A 130 18.42 12.35 15.35
N PRO A 131 18.54 13.44 14.58
CA PRO A 131 18.92 14.73 15.15
C PRO A 131 17.88 15.21 16.19
N PRO A 132 18.15 16.27 16.96
CA PRO A 132 17.12 16.93 17.74
C PRO A 132 16.00 17.48 16.83
N LEU A 133 14.78 17.60 17.37
CA LEU A 133 13.67 18.26 16.67
C LEU A 133 13.92 19.77 16.58
N THR A 134 13.60 20.36 15.44
CA THR A 134 13.53 21.82 15.30
C THR A 134 12.33 22.39 16.05
N GLU A 135 12.26 23.70 16.26
CA GLU A 135 11.08 24.35 16.88
C GLU A 135 9.80 24.07 16.08
N GLN A 136 9.91 24.08 14.75
CA GLN A 136 8.79 23.74 13.87
C GLN A 136 8.36 22.27 14.05
N ASP A 137 9.32 21.35 14.12
CA ASP A 137 9.01 19.93 14.36
C ASP A 137 8.38 19.71 15.75
N GLN A 138 8.81 20.45 16.77
CA GLN A 138 8.22 20.40 18.11
C GLN A 138 6.76 20.89 18.10
N ALA A 139 6.46 21.98 17.39
CA ALA A 139 5.09 22.46 17.25
C ALA A 139 4.18 21.45 16.53
N VAL A 140 4.70 20.79 15.48
CA VAL A 140 3.99 19.70 14.79
C VAL A 140 3.80 18.51 15.73
N ARG A 141 4.84 18.09 16.45
CA ARG A 141 4.80 17.01 17.44
C ARG A 141 3.72 17.24 18.49
N ASP A 142 3.66 18.43 19.06
CA ASP A 142 2.64 18.76 20.07
C ASP A 142 1.23 18.80 19.47
N ALA A 143 1.09 19.24 18.22
CA ALA A 143 -0.19 19.21 17.52
C ALA A 143 -0.67 17.78 17.23
N LEU A 144 0.24 16.91 16.78
CA LEU A 144 -0.04 15.50 16.56
C LEU A 144 -0.51 14.83 17.85
N GLU A 145 0.21 15.04 18.96
CA GLU A 145 -0.20 14.48 20.25
C GLU A 145 -1.60 14.97 20.67
N ARG A 146 -1.88 16.27 20.55
CA ARG A 146 -3.22 16.81 20.85
C ARG A 146 -4.31 16.16 19.99
N HIS A 147 -4.10 16.05 18.68
CA HIS A 147 -5.08 15.47 17.77
C HIS A 147 -5.33 13.99 18.07
N VAL A 148 -4.26 13.21 18.27
CA VAL A 148 -4.37 11.80 18.61
C VAL A 148 -5.12 11.62 19.93
N ARG A 149 -4.79 12.38 20.98
CA ARG A 149 -5.47 12.28 22.28
C ARG A 149 -6.94 12.67 22.23
N VAL A 150 -7.31 13.66 21.41
CA VAL A 150 -8.74 13.97 21.23
C VAL A 150 -9.46 12.80 20.55
N LEU A 151 -8.90 12.25 19.47
CA LEU A 151 -9.53 11.17 18.71
C LEU A 151 -9.59 9.86 19.49
N SER A 152 -8.50 9.47 20.16
CA SER A 152 -8.37 8.17 20.83
C SER A 152 -8.75 8.18 22.31
N ASP A 153 -8.32 9.18 23.09
CA ASP A 153 -8.59 9.19 24.53
C ASP A 153 -9.94 9.85 24.85
N SER A 154 -10.25 11.00 24.22
CA SER A 154 -11.45 11.78 24.53
C SER A 154 -12.70 11.30 23.79
N ILE A 155 -12.58 10.97 22.51
CA ILE A 155 -13.68 10.45 21.69
C ILE A 155 -13.80 8.93 21.85
N GLY A 156 -12.66 8.22 21.85
CA GLY A 156 -12.59 6.78 22.01
C GLY A 156 -12.73 6.04 20.68
N GLU A 157 -13.30 4.85 20.76
CA GLU A 157 -13.69 3.99 19.63
C GLU A 157 -14.64 4.72 18.65
N ARG A 158 -14.43 4.56 17.34
CA ARG A 158 -15.10 5.35 16.27
C ARG A 158 -15.56 4.43 15.15
N ASN A 159 -16.64 3.71 15.32
CA ASN A 159 -17.14 2.77 14.30
C ASN A 159 -18.67 2.69 14.27
N GLU A 160 -19.22 1.72 13.54
CA GLU A 160 -20.67 1.52 13.44
C GLU A 160 -21.33 1.21 14.79
N GLY A 161 -20.70 0.40 15.64
CA GLY A 161 -21.18 0.14 17.00
C GLY A 161 -21.10 1.37 17.90
N ALA A 162 -20.11 2.23 17.66
CA ALA A 162 -19.89 3.50 18.34
C ALA A 162 -20.28 4.72 17.47
N TYR A 163 -21.37 4.64 16.70
CA TYR A 163 -21.70 5.61 15.65
C TYR A 163 -21.74 7.08 16.12
N GLN A 164 -22.22 7.36 17.33
CA GLN A 164 -22.20 8.72 17.88
C GLN A 164 -20.77 9.25 18.11
N ALA A 165 -19.83 8.39 18.48
CA ALA A 165 -18.42 8.76 18.60
C ALA A 165 -17.78 9.00 17.23
N LEU A 166 -18.12 8.18 16.22
CA LEU A 166 -17.72 8.41 14.83
C LEU A 166 -18.20 9.79 14.31
N LEU A 167 -19.44 10.18 14.62
CA LEU A 167 -19.95 11.51 14.27
C LEU A 167 -19.22 12.64 15.02
N ARG A 168 -18.89 12.44 16.31
CA ARG A 168 -18.07 13.41 17.06
C ARG A 168 -16.67 13.55 16.46
N ALA A 169 -16.06 12.46 16.01
CA ALA A 169 -14.77 12.49 15.31
C ALA A 169 -14.89 13.27 14.00
N SER A 170 -15.89 12.99 13.18
CA SER A 170 -16.16 13.74 11.95
C SER A 170 -16.31 15.25 12.23
N ALA A 171 -17.09 15.64 13.24
CA ALA A 171 -17.27 17.04 13.63
C ALA A 171 -15.96 17.69 14.13
N TYR A 172 -15.17 16.97 14.91
CA TYR A 172 -13.87 17.43 15.38
C TYR A 172 -12.90 17.70 14.22
N LEU A 173 -12.81 16.76 13.28
CA LEU A 173 -11.95 16.87 12.11
C LEU A 173 -12.36 18.03 11.20
N ALA A 174 -13.66 18.19 10.95
CA ALA A 174 -14.17 19.34 10.21
C ALA A 174 -13.84 20.66 10.91
N GLY A 175 -13.95 20.72 12.24
CA GLY A 175 -13.56 21.88 13.04
C GLY A 175 -12.06 22.20 12.96
N ALA A 176 -11.20 21.19 13.07
CA ALA A 176 -9.75 21.36 12.96
C ALA A 176 -9.32 21.84 11.56
N LEU A 177 -9.91 21.27 10.50
CA LEU A 177 -9.67 21.69 9.12
C LEU A 177 -10.16 23.14 8.86
N ALA A 178 -11.32 23.50 9.41
CA ALA A 178 -11.83 24.87 9.30
C ALA A 178 -10.93 25.88 10.03
N GLN A 179 -10.38 25.52 11.19
CA GLN A 179 -9.42 26.35 11.93
C GLN A 179 -8.10 26.56 11.15
N ALA A 180 -7.72 25.62 10.29
CA ALA A 180 -6.60 25.78 9.36
C ALA A 180 -6.91 26.74 8.18
N GLY A 181 -8.14 27.28 8.10
CA GLY A 181 -8.54 28.27 7.11
C GLY A 181 -9.22 27.69 5.86
N TYR A 182 -9.67 26.44 5.91
CA TYR A 182 -10.31 25.79 4.77
C TYR A 182 -11.85 25.81 4.84
N PRO A 183 -12.55 25.99 3.71
CA PRO A 183 -13.90 25.47 3.56
C PRO A 183 -13.83 23.93 3.51
N VAL A 184 -14.64 23.26 4.33
CA VAL A 184 -14.67 21.79 4.43
C VAL A 184 -15.85 21.25 3.62
N ASP A 185 -15.56 20.47 2.59
CA ASP A 185 -16.56 19.75 1.80
C ASP A 185 -16.93 18.44 2.50
N THR A 186 -18.20 18.33 2.89
CA THR A 186 -18.73 17.15 3.58
C THR A 186 -19.46 16.25 2.57
N LEU A 187 -18.77 15.22 2.08
CA LEU A 187 -19.27 14.34 1.04
C LEU A 187 -20.03 13.16 1.66
N ALA A 188 -21.32 13.34 1.86
CA ALA A 188 -22.19 12.34 2.47
C ALA A 188 -22.43 11.10 1.57
N PHE A 189 -22.55 9.94 2.19
CA PHE A 189 -23.06 8.71 1.61
C PHE A 189 -23.78 7.87 2.67
N ARG A 190 -24.65 6.96 2.25
CA ARG A 190 -25.53 6.22 3.14
C ARG A 190 -25.21 4.73 3.11
N VAL A 191 -25.10 4.11 4.28
CA VAL A 191 -25.04 2.65 4.46
C VAL A 191 -26.14 2.26 5.43
N GLY A 192 -27.10 1.46 4.95
CA GLY A 192 -28.29 1.12 5.73
C GLY A 192 -29.05 2.37 6.24
N PRO A 193 -29.31 2.49 7.55
CA PRO A 193 -29.98 3.66 8.12
C PRO A 193 -29.06 4.87 8.34
N HIS A 194 -27.74 4.69 8.34
CA HIS A 194 -26.78 5.70 8.76
C HIS A 194 -26.15 6.46 7.60
N TRP A 195 -25.79 7.72 7.88
CA TRP A 195 -25.03 8.58 6.97
C TRP A 195 -23.57 8.68 7.44
N TYR A 196 -22.65 8.59 6.50
CA TYR A 196 -21.22 8.72 6.72
C TYR A 196 -20.67 9.81 5.82
N TYR A 197 -19.52 10.35 6.20
CA TYR A 197 -19.01 11.59 5.63
C TYR A 197 -17.53 11.47 5.34
N ASN A 198 -17.16 11.48 4.06
CA ASN A 198 -15.80 11.87 3.69
C ASN A 198 -15.67 13.38 3.90
N LEU A 199 -14.61 13.82 4.56
CA LEU A 199 -14.33 15.24 4.78
C LEU A 199 -13.18 15.65 3.88
N GLU A 200 -13.41 16.57 2.97
CA GLU A 200 -12.40 17.04 2.02
C GLU A 200 -12.09 18.52 2.24
N VAL A 201 -10.80 18.87 2.15
CA VAL A 201 -10.36 20.24 1.89
C VAL A 201 -9.49 20.29 0.65
N THR A 202 -9.63 21.38 -0.11
CA THR A 202 -8.93 21.58 -1.38
C THR A 202 -7.95 22.75 -1.30
N VAL A 203 -6.69 22.50 -1.65
CA VAL A 203 -5.68 23.52 -1.95
C VAL A 203 -5.65 23.71 -3.48
N PRO A 204 -6.15 24.84 -4.00
CA PRO A 204 -6.29 25.01 -5.45
C PRO A 204 -4.93 25.08 -6.14
N GLY A 205 -4.80 24.29 -7.20
CA GLY A 205 -3.66 24.38 -8.12
C GLY A 205 -3.74 25.62 -9.01
N THR A 206 -2.61 26.00 -9.60
CA THR A 206 -2.48 27.20 -10.44
C THR A 206 -2.51 26.92 -11.94
N SER A 207 -2.14 25.71 -12.37
CA SER A 207 -1.87 25.44 -13.79
C SER A 207 -2.20 24.04 -14.29
N ALA A 208 -2.29 23.03 -13.43
CA ALA A 208 -2.66 21.67 -13.82
C ALA A 208 -4.10 21.34 -13.43
N GLU A 209 -4.82 20.70 -14.35
CA GLU A 209 -6.17 20.14 -14.09
C GLU A 209 -6.11 18.86 -13.24
N GLU A 210 -4.91 18.34 -12.97
CA GLU A 210 -4.69 17.16 -12.13
C GLU A 210 -4.77 17.52 -10.65
N SER A 211 -5.26 16.57 -9.84
CA SER A 211 -5.26 16.69 -8.38
C SER A 211 -4.55 15.52 -7.73
N ILE A 212 -3.67 15.79 -6.77
CA ILE A 212 -3.15 14.77 -5.86
C ILE A 212 -4.10 14.61 -4.67
N VAL A 213 -4.25 13.39 -4.18
CA VAL A 213 -5.08 13.09 -3.00
C VAL A 213 -4.18 12.61 -1.87
N VAL A 214 -4.36 13.15 -0.68
CA VAL A 214 -3.76 12.67 0.56
C VAL A 214 -4.91 12.29 1.48
N GLY A 215 -4.94 11.04 1.93
CA GLY A 215 -6.06 10.52 2.70
C GLY A 215 -5.64 9.74 3.92
N ALA A 216 -6.54 9.67 4.89
CA ALA A 216 -6.42 8.85 6.09
C ALA A 216 -7.83 8.49 6.56
N HIS A 217 -8.03 7.27 7.06
CA HIS A 217 -9.30 6.94 7.67
C HIS A 217 -9.35 7.37 9.14
N TYR A 218 -10.54 7.71 9.61
CA TYR A 218 -10.76 8.22 10.96
C TYR A 218 -11.65 7.32 11.82
N ASP A 219 -12.18 6.23 11.26
CA ASP A 219 -12.84 5.19 12.03
C ASP A 219 -11.84 4.29 12.76
N THR A 220 -12.35 3.31 13.51
CA THR A 220 -11.55 2.29 14.20
C THR A 220 -12.16 0.91 14.02
N ALA A 221 -11.37 -0.14 14.18
CA ALA A 221 -11.94 -1.45 14.50
C ALA A 221 -12.75 -1.43 15.82
N GLU A 222 -13.53 -2.49 16.04
CA GLU A 222 -14.30 -2.69 17.28
C GLU A 222 -13.38 -2.94 18.48
N GLY A 223 -13.69 -2.32 19.62
CA GLY A 223 -12.99 -2.56 20.89
C GLY A 223 -11.60 -1.93 21.00
N THR A 224 -11.25 -0.97 20.15
CA THR A 224 -9.96 -0.26 20.19
C THR A 224 -10.16 1.27 20.24
N PRO A 225 -9.35 2.01 21.03
CA PRO A 225 -9.29 3.47 20.96
C PRO A 225 -8.72 3.97 19.62
N GLY A 226 -7.94 3.15 18.92
CA GLY A 226 -7.42 3.45 17.59
C GLY A 226 -6.48 4.66 17.56
N ALA A 227 -5.52 4.73 18.49
CA ALA A 227 -4.56 5.82 18.56
C ALA A 227 -3.53 5.75 17.42
N ASP A 228 -2.91 4.59 17.22
CA ASP A 228 -2.08 4.35 16.05
C ASP A 228 -2.98 4.16 14.82
N ASP A 229 -4.02 3.34 14.96
CA ASP A 229 -4.93 2.91 13.88
C ASP A 229 -6.34 3.53 14.01
N ASN A 230 -6.65 4.66 13.37
CA ASN A 230 -5.74 5.47 12.55
C ASN A 230 -5.81 6.96 12.91
N ALA A 231 -5.91 7.26 14.22
CA ALA A 231 -5.80 8.63 14.69
C ALA A 231 -4.43 9.24 14.37
N SER A 232 -3.36 8.43 14.31
CA SER A 232 -2.01 8.88 13.94
C SER A 232 -1.94 9.42 12.50
N GLY A 233 -2.50 8.69 11.53
CA GLY A 233 -2.56 9.11 10.12
C GLY A 233 -3.51 10.30 9.93
N THR A 234 -4.66 10.29 10.60
CA THR A 234 -5.61 11.41 10.57
C THR A 234 -5.00 12.70 11.17
N ALA A 235 -4.27 12.60 12.28
CA ALA A 235 -3.56 13.73 12.88
C ALA A 235 -2.48 14.29 11.94
N ALA A 236 -1.73 13.42 11.26
CA ALA A 236 -0.77 13.84 10.24
C ALA A 236 -1.45 14.52 9.05
N LEU A 237 -2.61 14.04 8.61
CA LEU A 237 -3.39 14.68 7.56
C LEU A 237 -3.79 16.11 7.94
N LEU A 238 -4.25 16.33 9.17
CA LEU A 238 -4.60 17.67 9.68
C LEU A 238 -3.38 18.61 9.64
N GLU A 239 -2.23 18.14 10.13
CA GLU A 239 -1.01 18.96 10.17
C GLU A 239 -0.44 19.23 8.77
N LEU A 240 -0.52 18.26 7.86
CA LEU A 240 -0.17 18.47 6.46
C LEU A 240 -1.10 19.48 5.80
N ALA A 241 -2.42 19.35 5.97
CA ALA A 241 -3.38 20.32 5.45
C ALA A 241 -3.05 21.73 5.97
N ARG A 242 -2.81 21.88 7.28
CA ARG A 242 -2.43 23.16 7.89
C ARG A 242 -1.16 23.76 7.29
N GLN A 243 -0.13 22.95 6.99
CA GLN A 243 1.11 23.43 6.37
C GLN A 243 0.94 23.91 4.93
N PHE A 244 -0.06 23.39 4.21
CA PHE A 244 -0.38 23.81 2.84
C PHE A 244 -1.46 24.92 2.79
N ALA A 245 -1.89 25.44 3.94
CA ALA A 245 -2.84 26.56 3.99
C ALA A 245 -2.25 27.79 3.28
N GLY A 246 -2.99 28.32 2.30
CA GLY A 246 -2.53 29.45 1.49
C GLY A 246 -1.51 29.11 0.39
N ALA A 247 -1.05 27.87 0.27
CA ALA A 247 -0.16 27.45 -0.81
C ALA A 247 -0.82 27.61 -2.20
N ARG A 248 0.02 27.69 -3.24
CA ARG A 248 -0.37 27.83 -4.64
C ARG A 248 0.38 26.82 -5.53
N PRO A 249 0.16 25.52 -5.32
CA PRO A 249 0.85 24.49 -6.09
C PRO A 249 0.49 24.48 -7.57
N ALA A 250 1.25 23.76 -8.40
CA ALA A 250 0.88 23.58 -9.82
C ALA A 250 -0.37 22.70 -9.96
N ARG A 251 -0.39 21.57 -9.26
CA ARG A 251 -1.55 20.65 -9.15
C ARG A 251 -2.38 20.96 -7.92
N THR A 252 -3.68 20.70 -8.01
CA THR A 252 -4.57 20.77 -6.85
C THR A 252 -4.20 19.70 -5.83
N ILE A 253 -4.28 20.00 -4.54
CA ILE A 253 -4.08 19.04 -3.45
C ILE A 253 -5.41 18.87 -2.73
N ARG A 254 -5.90 17.63 -2.60
CA ARG A 254 -7.09 17.30 -1.83
C ARG A 254 -6.68 16.50 -0.61
N PHE A 255 -6.97 17.01 0.59
CA PHE A 255 -6.81 16.27 1.84
C PHE A 255 -8.17 15.70 2.22
N VAL A 256 -8.25 14.38 2.43
CA VAL A 256 -9.54 13.68 2.62
C VAL A 256 -9.51 12.73 3.81
N CYS A 257 -10.37 12.96 4.80
CA CYS A 257 -10.60 12.01 5.89
C CYS A 257 -11.72 11.02 5.49
N PHE A 258 -11.45 9.71 5.56
CA PHE A 258 -12.39 8.65 5.18
C PHE A 258 -13.01 7.94 6.41
N PRO A 259 -14.33 7.71 6.46
CA PRO A 259 -14.91 6.74 7.40
C PRO A 259 -14.94 5.33 6.79
N ASN A 260 -15.26 4.36 7.64
CA ASN A 260 -15.59 2.99 7.28
C ASN A 260 -14.47 2.25 6.54
N GLU A 261 -13.21 2.53 6.86
CA GLU A 261 -12.12 1.68 6.38
C GLU A 261 -12.21 0.31 7.04
N GLU A 262 -12.54 0.27 8.32
CA GLU A 262 -12.37 -0.90 9.18
C GLU A 262 -13.49 -1.94 9.01
N PRO A 263 -13.28 -3.20 9.43
CA PRO A 263 -14.36 -4.19 9.49
C PRO A 263 -15.56 -3.65 10.29
N PRO A 264 -16.80 -3.86 9.81
CA PRO A 264 -17.21 -4.79 8.75
C PRO A 264 -17.18 -4.23 7.33
N PHE A 265 -16.76 -2.99 7.12
CA PHE A 265 -16.81 -2.32 5.81
C PHE A 265 -15.54 -2.49 4.98
N PHE A 266 -14.44 -2.88 5.61
CA PHE A 266 -13.16 -3.12 4.96
C PHE A 266 -13.26 -3.97 3.68
N ALA A 267 -12.59 -3.49 2.64
CA ALA A 267 -12.57 -4.04 1.28
C ALA A 267 -13.96 -4.19 0.62
N THR A 268 -14.93 -3.33 0.97
CA THR A 268 -16.26 -3.28 0.33
C THR A 268 -16.54 -1.92 -0.32
N GLU A 269 -17.63 -1.84 -1.09
CA GLU A 269 -18.10 -0.58 -1.71
C GLU A 269 -18.65 0.45 -0.70
N GLN A 270 -18.69 0.08 0.59
CA GLN A 270 -19.17 0.91 1.70
C GLN A 270 -18.05 1.68 2.40
N MET A 271 -16.78 1.43 2.05
CA MET A 271 -15.66 2.23 2.53
C MET A 271 -15.74 3.65 1.99
N GLY A 272 -15.39 4.63 2.82
CA GLY A 272 -15.34 6.04 2.43
C GLY A 272 -14.44 6.29 1.23
N SER A 273 -13.24 5.69 1.22
CA SER A 273 -12.29 5.79 0.12
C SER A 273 -12.79 5.14 -1.17
N TRP A 274 -13.57 4.05 -1.07
CA TRP A 274 -14.19 3.43 -2.24
C TRP A 274 -15.23 4.36 -2.86
N VAL A 275 -16.16 4.87 -2.04
CA VAL A 275 -17.19 5.82 -2.50
C VAL A 275 -16.55 7.06 -3.10
N TYR A 276 -15.48 7.56 -2.50
CA TYR A 276 -14.72 8.69 -3.00
C TYR A 276 -14.10 8.40 -4.38
N ALA A 277 -13.33 7.32 -4.49
CA ALA A 277 -12.63 6.95 -5.73
C ALA A 277 -13.63 6.62 -6.85
N ALA A 278 -14.76 5.98 -6.54
CA ALA A 278 -15.84 5.72 -7.49
C ALA A 278 -16.45 7.01 -8.04
N ARG A 279 -16.74 7.98 -7.16
CA ARG A 279 -17.26 9.31 -7.57
C ARG A 279 -16.23 10.08 -8.39
N ALA A 280 -14.95 10.05 -8.02
CA ALA A 280 -13.87 10.67 -8.77
C ALA A 280 -13.74 10.06 -10.18
N ALA A 281 -13.80 8.73 -10.30
CA ALA A 281 -13.77 8.03 -11.57
C ALA A 281 -14.98 8.37 -12.44
N ALA A 282 -16.18 8.47 -11.84
CA ALA A 282 -17.40 8.85 -12.54
C ALA A 282 -17.36 10.28 -13.09
N ARG A 283 -16.67 11.21 -12.40
CA ARG A 283 -16.43 12.58 -12.88
C ARG A 283 -15.31 12.67 -13.92
N GLY A 284 -14.50 11.63 -14.07
CA GLY A 284 -13.31 11.64 -14.93
C GLY A 284 -12.12 12.38 -14.30
N ASP A 285 -12.06 12.47 -12.97
CA ASP A 285 -10.98 13.19 -12.27
C ASP A 285 -9.62 12.57 -12.59
N ARG A 286 -8.63 13.41 -12.87
CA ARG A 286 -7.24 13.00 -13.12
C ARG A 286 -6.42 13.04 -11.84
N ILE A 287 -6.24 11.87 -11.23
CA ILE A 287 -5.50 11.70 -9.97
C ILE A 287 -4.19 10.94 -10.25
N PRO A 288 -3.07 11.64 -10.50
CA PRO A 288 -1.78 11.00 -10.78
C PRO A 288 -1.16 10.33 -9.55
N ALA A 289 -1.59 10.72 -8.35
CA ALA A 289 -1.13 10.17 -7.09
C ALA A 289 -2.20 10.28 -5.99
N MET A 290 -2.41 9.17 -5.28
CA MET A 290 -3.03 9.14 -3.96
C MET A 290 -2.03 8.61 -2.92
N ILE A 291 -1.97 9.25 -1.76
CA ILE A 291 -1.15 8.86 -0.61
C ILE A 291 -2.11 8.54 0.54
N SER A 292 -2.17 7.27 0.95
CA SER A 292 -2.87 6.84 2.17
C SER A 292 -1.91 6.94 3.35
N LEU A 293 -2.32 7.61 4.43
CA LEU A 293 -1.62 7.63 5.70
C LEU A 293 -2.29 6.61 6.61
N GLU A 294 -1.56 5.55 6.95
CA GLU A 294 -2.09 4.36 7.60
C GLU A 294 -1.19 3.97 8.75
N SER A 295 -1.59 4.24 9.99
CA SER A 295 -0.84 3.86 11.20
C SER A 295 0.63 4.26 11.14
N ILE A 296 0.98 5.44 11.64
CA ILE A 296 2.33 6.02 11.47
C ILE A 296 3.01 6.33 12.80
N GLY A 297 2.47 5.86 13.93
CA GLY A 297 2.82 6.32 15.26
C GLY A 297 3.62 5.32 16.10
N TYR A 298 3.56 4.02 15.81
CA TYR A 298 4.18 3.01 16.65
C TYR A 298 5.58 2.63 16.15
N TYR A 299 6.58 2.83 17.01
CA TYR A 299 7.99 2.55 16.71
C TYR A 299 8.66 1.75 17.81
N SER A 300 9.58 0.87 17.42
CA SER A 300 10.40 0.13 18.38
C SER A 300 11.80 -0.13 17.84
N THR A 301 12.81 0.25 18.64
CA THR A 301 14.21 -0.02 18.35
C THR A 301 14.67 -1.37 18.90
N ALA A 302 13.79 -2.11 19.59
CA ALA A 302 14.10 -3.43 20.13
C ALA A 302 14.34 -4.43 18.98
N PRO A 303 15.34 -5.33 19.08
CA PRO A 303 15.52 -6.40 18.12
C PRO A 303 14.25 -7.26 17.97
N LYS A 304 13.97 -7.74 16.76
CA LYS A 304 12.78 -8.56 16.42
C LYS A 304 11.42 -7.92 16.74
N SER A 305 11.37 -6.59 16.87
CA SER A 305 10.12 -5.85 17.03
C SER A 305 9.30 -5.75 15.74
N GLN A 306 9.88 -6.15 14.61
CA GLN A 306 9.25 -6.14 13.30
C GLN A 306 9.19 -7.56 12.72
N ARG A 307 8.02 -7.95 12.22
CA ARG A 307 7.75 -9.31 11.71
C ARG A 307 7.11 -9.25 10.33
N TYR A 308 7.62 -10.03 9.38
CA TYR A 308 7.06 -10.05 8.03
C TYR A 308 6.69 -11.48 7.61
N PRO A 309 5.74 -11.63 6.68
CA PRO A 309 5.59 -12.89 5.97
C PRO A 309 6.87 -13.19 5.18
N PHE A 310 7.27 -14.46 5.16
CA PHE A 310 8.32 -14.92 4.26
C PHE A 310 7.92 -14.65 2.80
N PRO A 311 8.82 -14.18 1.92
CA PRO A 311 10.27 -13.99 2.09
C PRO A 311 10.71 -12.55 2.45
N PHE A 312 9.80 -11.64 2.81
CA PHE A 312 10.14 -10.23 3.06
C PHE A 312 11.08 -10.02 4.25
N ASN A 313 11.04 -10.94 5.21
CA ASN A 313 11.95 -11.00 6.35
C ASN A 313 13.43 -11.17 5.96
N LEU A 314 13.74 -11.57 4.72
CA LEU A 314 15.12 -11.67 4.22
C LEU A 314 15.70 -10.32 3.76
N PHE A 315 14.86 -9.30 3.59
CA PHE A 315 15.23 -8.04 2.93
C PHE A 315 15.03 -6.79 3.77
N TYR A 316 14.11 -6.85 4.73
CA TYR A 316 13.76 -5.71 5.58
C TYR A 316 14.30 -5.88 7.00
N PRO A 317 14.56 -4.77 7.72
CA PRO A 317 15.11 -4.82 9.07
C PRO A 317 14.15 -5.51 10.07
N ASP A 318 14.72 -6.16 11.08
CA ASP A 318 13.99 -6.82 12.16
C ASP A 318 13.56 -5.85 13.29
N ARG A 319 13.95 -4.57 13.18
CA ARG A 319 13.54 -3.47 14.06
C ARG A 319 12.48 -2.62 13.37
N GLY A 320 11.46 -2.22 14.14
CA GLY A 320 10.34 -1.41 13.69
C GLY A 320 10.57 0.08 13.91
N ASP A 321 11.72 0.62 13.50
CA ASP A 321 12.13 2.02 13.73
C ASP A 321 12.14 2.88 12.45
N PHE A 322 11.36 2.45 11.44
CA PHE A 322 11.29 3.07 10.11
C PHE A 322 9.84 3.33 9.66
N ILE A 323 9.67 4.19 8.67
CA ILE A 323 8.39 4.37 7.95
C ILE A 323 8.42 3.66 6.59
N ALA A 324 7.35 2.97 6.22
CA ALA A 324 7.24 2.19 4.99
C ALA A 324 6.44 2.94 3.91
N PHE A 325 6.92 2.86 2.66
CA PHE A 325 6.22 3.30 1.46
C PHE A 325 5.80 2.07 0.66
N VAL A 326 4.51 1.75 0.67
CA VAL A 326 3.98 0.51 0.10
C VAL A 326 3.12 0.83 -1.13
N GLY A 327 3.36 0.15 -2.24
CA GLY A 327 2.59 0.30 -3.47
C GLY A 327 2.34 -1.02 -4.16
N ASN A 328 1.45 -1.02 -5.15
CA ASN A 328 1.35 -2.12 -6.11
C ASN A 328 2.39 -1.95 -7.22
N LEU A 329 2.56 -2.97 -8.08
CA LEU A 329 3.48 -2.90 -9.22
C LEU A 329 3.18 -1.72 -10.16
N GLY A 330 1.90 -1.37 -10.35
CA GLY A 330 1.49 -0.22 -11.17
C GLY A 330 1.82 1.15 -10.57
N SER A 331 1.97 1.21 -9.24
CA SER A 331 2.32 2.41 -8.48
C SER A 331 3.81 2.43 -8.08
N ARG A 332 4.62 1.50 -8.59
CA ARG A 332 6.07 1.42 -8.30
C ARG A 332 6.82 2.72 -8.60
N GLY A 333 6.47 3.40 -9.69
CA GLY A 333 7.06 4.70 -10.03
C GLY A 333 6.76 5.73 -8.95
N LEU A 334 5.48 5.91 -8.64
CA LEU A 334 5.01 6.80 -7.58
C LEU A 334 5.67 6.50 -6.22
N MET A 335 5.70 5.23 -5.80
CA MET A 335 6.35 4.81 -4.55
C MET A 335 7.83 5.21 -4.51
N ARG A 336 8.55 4.97 -5.61
CA ARG A 336 9.98 5.29 -5.71
C ARG A 336 10.24 6.79 -5.70
N ASP A 337 9.41 7.57 -6.39
CA ASP A 337 9.53 9.02 -6.42
C ASP A 337 9.21 9.63 -5.05
N ALA A 338 8.20 9.11 -4.37
CA ALA A 338 7.82 9.53 -3.02
C ALA A 338 8.92 9.23 -2.01
N ILE A 339 9.43 7.99 -1.94
CA ILE A 339 10.50 7.65 -0.97
C ILE A 339 11.81 8.39 -1.28
N ALA A 340 12.11 8.69 -2.56
CA ALA A 340 13.25 9.51 -2.92
C ALA A 340 13.12 10.93 -2.36
N ALA A 341 11.96 11.56 -2.55
CA ALA A 341 11.68 12.90 -2.05
C ALA A 341 11.73 12.95 -0.52
N PHE A 342 11.15 11.96 0.14
CA PHE A 342 11.19 11.82 1.59
C PHE A 342 12.62 11.75 2.12
N ARG A 343 13.46 10.87 1.55
CA ARG A 343 14.86 10.68 1.96
C ARG A 343 15.73 11.91 1.71
N GLN A 344 15.37 12.75 0.73
CA GLN A 344 16.06 14.02 0.47
C GLN A 344 15.69 15.10 1.49
N ALA A 345 14.48 15.04 2.03
CA ALA A 345 13.95 16.07 2.92
C ALA A 345 14.28 15.84 4.39
N VAL A 346 14.23 14.58 4.86
CA VAL A 346 14.37 14.27 6.28
C VAL A 346 15.34 13.11 6.54
N PRO A 347 16.28 13.25 7.50
CA PRO A 347 17.11 12.15 7.97
C PRO A 347 16.27 11.19 8.83
N PHE A 348 15.54 10.27 8.19
CA PHE A 348 14.67 9.31 8.87
C PHE A 348 14.71 7.91 8.21
N PRO A 349 14.78 6.81 9.00
CA PRO A 349 14.77 5.46 8.45
C PRO A 349 13.50 5.20 7.66
N SER A 350 13.64 4.79 6.41
CA SER A 350 12.50 4.55 5.52
C SER A 350 12.73 3.31 4.68
N GLN A 351 11.68 2.52 4.50
CA GLN A 351 11.66 1.33 3.64
C GLN A 351 10.60 1.47 2.57
N GLY A 352 10.72 0.74 1.46
CA GLY A 352 9.69 0.73 0.45
C GLY A 352 9.54 -0.62 -0.25
N ALA A 353 8.31 -0.90 -0.68
CA ALA A 353 7.92 -2.12 -1.34
C ALA A 353 6.89 -1.84 -2.43
N ALA A 354 7.12 -2.30 -3.66
CA ALA A 354 6.11 -2.32 -4.70
C ALA A 354 5.78 -3.77 -5.07
N ALA A 355 4.71 -4.32 -4.51
CA ALA A 355 4.43 -5.76 -4.58
C ALA A 355 3.03 -6.06 -5.14
N PRO A 356 2.74 -7.30 -5.56
CA PRO A 356 1.39 -7.67 -5.96
C PRO A 356 0.36 -7.45 -4.83
N ALA A 357 -0.82 -6.93 -5.17
CA ALA A 357 -1.86 -6.57 -4.19
C ALA A 357 -2.44 -7.77 -3.40
N TRP A 358 -2.24 -9.00 -3.86
CA TRP A 358 -2.67 -10.23 -3.16
C TRP A 358 -1.75 -10.61 -1.99
N ILE A 359 -0.57 -10.00 -1.89
CA ILE A 359 0.32 -10.23 -0.76
C ILE A 359 -0.28 -9.54 0.49
N PRO A 360 -0.41 -10.26 1.62
CA PRO A 360 -0.90 -9.69 2.87
C PRO A 360 -0.19 -8.40 3.26
N GLY A 361 -0.96 -7.37 3.65
CA GLY A 361 -0.45 -6.06 4.04
C GLY A 361 -0.19 -5.08 2.90
N VAL A 362 -0.19 -5.51 1.64
CA VAL A 362 0.10 -4.61 0.50
C VAL A 362 -1.12 -3.78 0.11
N SER A 363 -2.31 -4.36 0.25
CA SER A 363 -3.59 -3.77 -0.15
C SER A 363 -4.50 -3.48 1.05
N TRP A 364 -3.96 -3.41 2.26
CA TRP A 364 -4.72 -3.22 3.50
C TRP A 364 -4.74 -1.76 3.95
N SER A 365 -5.38 -0.89 3.15
CA SER A 365 -5.80 0.48 3.54
C SER A 365 -6.56 1.12 2.36
N ASP A 366 -6.94 2.39 2.50
CA ASP A 366 -7.72 3.19 1.56
C ASP A 366 -7.14 3.28 0.14
N HIS A 367 -5.82 3.16 -0.03
CA HIS A 367 -5.16 3.17 -1.34
C HIS A 367 -5.63 2.02 -2.25
N GLN A 368 -6.15 0.92 -1.67
CA GLN A 368 -6.74 -0.18 -2.42
C GLN A 368 -7.92 0.30 -3.28
N SER A 369 -8.81 1.12 -2.70
CA SER A 369 -9.96 1.70 -3.40
C SER A 369 -9.53 2.44 -4.67
N PHE A 370 -8.48 3.25 -4.57
CA PHE A 370 -7.93 3.98 -5.72
C PHE A 370 -7.38 3.03 -6.80
N TRP A 371 -6.71 1.94 -6.42
CA TRP A 371 -6.28 0.93 -7.40
C TRP A 371 -7.45 0.25 -8.12
N LEU A 372 -8.54 -0.05 -7.42
CA LEU A 372 -9.74 -0.66 -8.01
C LEU A 372 -10.39 0.25 -9.06
N HIS A 373 -10.26 1.56 -8.89
CA HIS A 373 -10.74 2.59 -9.82
C HIS A 373 -9.69 3.07 -10.83
N GLY A 374 -8.54 2.40 -10.93
CA GLY A 374 -7.54 2.66 -11.96
C GLY A 374 -6.55 3.79 -11.66
N TYR A 375 -6.57 4.33 -10.45
CA TYR A 375 -5.63 5.35 -10.00
C TYR A 375 -4.34 4.74 -9.45
N ARG A 376 -3.27 5.54 -9.48
CA ARG A 376 -2.00 5.21 -8.81
C ARG A 376 -2.07 5.68 -7.36
N ALA A 377 -1.77 4.78 -6.45
CA ALA A 377 -1.85 5.05 -5.02
C ALA A 377 -0.77 4.31 -4.24
N ILE A 378 -0.33 4.88 -3.12
CA ILE A 378 0.61 4.29 -2.19
C ILE A 378 0.13 4.47 -0.75
N MET A 379 0.58 3.60 0.13
CA MET A 379 0.34 3.65 1.57
C MET A 379 1.63 4.00 2.29
N ILE A 380 1.54 4.92 3.25
CA ILE A 380 2.61 5.30 4.16
C ILE A 380 2.23 4.75 5.52
N THR A 381 3.05 3.84 6.05
CA THR A 381 2.69 3.10 7.26
C THR A 381 3.91 2.73 8.09
N ASP A 382 3.72 2.63 9.40
CA ASP A 382 4.61 1.99 10.34
C ASP A 382 4.50 0.46 10.29
N THR A 383 3.71 -0.09 9.36
CA THR A 383 3.44 -1.51 9.11
C THR A 383 2.53 -2.20 10.13
N ALA A 384 1.93 -1.46 11.06
CA ALA A 384 0.78 -1.82 11.87
C ALA A 384 0.76 -3.29 12.34
N PRO A 385 0.02 -4.26 11.75
CA PRO A 385 -0.05 -5.64 12.26
C PRO A 385 1.29 -6.39 12.26
N PHE A 386 2.29 -5.88 11.53
CA PHE A 386 3.64 -6.42 11.47
C PHE A 386 4.56 -5.90 12.58
N ARG A 387 4.12 -4.89 13.34
CA ARG A 387 4.93 -4.18 14.35
C ARG A 387 4.18 -3.94 15.66
N ASN A 388 3.00 -3.34 15.61
CA ASN A 388 2.22 -2.94 16.77
C ASN A 388 1.46 -4.15 17.32
N PRO A 389 1.83 -4.70 18.50
CA PRO A 389 1.13 -5.84 19.08
C PRO A 389 -0.29 -5.50 19.56
N ASN A 390 -0.67 -4.21 19.50
CA ASN A 390 -1.97 -3.71 19.90
C ASN A 390 -2.84 -3.28 18.72
N TYR A 391 -2.41 -3.55 17.49
CA TYR A 391 -3.25 -3.37 16.31
C TYR A 391 -4.60 -4.09 16.51
N HIS A 392 -5.70 -3.35 16.38
CA HIS A 392 -7.08 -3.82 16.69
C HIS A 392 -7.27 -4.35 18.12
N GLN A 393 -6.55 -3.79 19.10
CA GLN A 393 -6.67 -4.16 20.52
C GLN A 393 -6.92 -2.92 21.40
N PRO A 394 -7.52 -3.09 22.60
CA PRO A 394 -7.73 -2.00 23.56
C PRO A 394 -6.47 -1.23 23.97
N GLY A 395 -5.30 -1.85 23.75
CA GLY A 395 -4.00 -1.26 24.04
C GLY A 395 -3.48 -0.29 22.97
N ASP A 396 -4.22 -0.01 21.90
CA ASP A 396 -3.82 0.99 20.91
C ASP A 396 -4.11 2.41 21.42
N THR A 397 -3.24 2.90 22.31
CA THR A 397 -3.41 4.14 23.08
C THR A 397 -2.34 5.17 22.74
N ALA A 398 -2.65 6.46 22.87
CA ALA A 398 -1.76 7.57 22.55
C ALA A 398 -0.38 7.50 23.24
N ASP A 399 -0.32 7.00 24.49
CA ASP A 399 0.91 6.88 25.28
C ASP A 399 1.95 5.90 24.71
N ARG A 400 1.58 5.13 23.68
CA ARG A 400 2.47 4.16 23.01
C ARG A 400 3.04 4.68 21.70
N LEU A 401 2.64 5.86 21.26
CA LEU A 401 3.13 6.45 20.01
C LEU A 401 4.40 7.27 20.26
N ASP A 402 5.25 7.33 19.23
CA ASP A 402 6.45 8.16 19.20
C ASP A 402 6.16 9.44 18.37
N PHE A 403 5.62 10.46 19.05
CA PHE A 403 5.23 11.71 18.39
C PHE A 403 6.42 12.47 17.80
N ASP A 404 7.63 12.31 18.36
CA ASP A 404 8.84 12.91 17.82
C ASP A 404 9.16 12.32 16.43
N ARG A 405 9.02 11.00 16.27
CA ARG A 405 9.15 10.34 14.96
C ARG A 405 8.02 10.70 14.00
N MET A 406 6.77 10.77 14.49
CA MET A 406 5.64 11.18 13.66
C MET A 406 5.84 12.58 13.08
N ALA A 407 6.33 13.54 13.87
CA ALA A 407 6.60 14.90 13.39
C ALA A 407 7.62 14.93 12.25
N ARG A 408 8.68 14.11 12.35
CA ARG A 408 9.67 13.93 11.27
C ARG A 408 9.07 13.33 10.01
N VAL A 409 8.19 12.34 10.17
CA VAL A 409 7.46 11.73 9.06
C VAL A 409 6.57 12.77 8.38
N VAL A 410 5.82 13.57 9.14
CA VAL A 410 5.00 14.67 8.61
C VAL A 410 5.84 15.68 7.83
N GLY A 411 6.99 16.11 8.37
CA GLY A 411 7.91 17.01 7.66
C GLY A 411 8.42 16.42 6.34
N GLY A 412 8.80 15.13 6.34
CA GLY A 412 9.20 14.43 5.12
C GLY A 412 8.06 14.27 4.11
N LEU A 413 6.83 14.01 4.57
CA LEU A 413 5.64 13.89 3.73
C LEU A 413 5.21 15.23 3.13
N ALA A 414 5.39 16.35 3.84
CA ALA A 414 5.17 17.67 3.29
C ALA A 414 6.04 17.90 2.03
N ALA A 415 7.33 17.52 2.09
CA ALA A 415 8.22 17.61 0.92
C ALA A 415 7.82 16.65 -0.21
N VAL A 416 7.31 15.45 0.11
CA VAL A 416 6.75 14.52 -0.89
C VAL A 416 5.56 15.15 -1.61
N ILE A 417 4.61 15.69 -0.86
CA ILE A 417 3.40 16.32 -1.38
C ILE A 417 3.77 17.53 -2.23
N GLN A 418 4.69 18.39 -1.76
CA GLN A 418 5.18 19.56 -2.50
C GLN A 418 5.75 19.16 -3.87
N ARG A 419 6.61 18.13 -3.90
CA ARG A 419 7.20 17.62 -5.14
C ARG A 419 6.15 17.08 -6.11
N LEU A 420 5.19 16.29 -5.62
CA LEU A 420 4.14 15.71 -6.45
C LEU A 420 3.16 16.79 -6.95
N ALA A 421 2.90 17.80 -6.14
CA ALA A 421 2.07 18.94 -6.49
C ALA A 421 2.75 19.89 -7.49
N GLY A 422 4.05 19.70 -7.78
CA GLY A 422 4.82 20.50 -8.73
C GLY A 422 5.17 21.88 -8.20
N SER A 423 5.50 21.98 -6.91
CA SER A 423 5.83 23.22 -6.19
C SER A 423 7.28 23.28 -5.75
#